data_AF-A0A847XHN4-F1
#
_entry.id   AF-A0A847XHN4-F1
#
_cell.length_a   1.000
_cell.length_b   1.000
_cell.length_c   1.000
_cell.angle_alpha   90.00
_cell.angle_beta   90.00
_cell.angle_gamma   90.00
#
_symmetry.space_group_name_H-M   'P 1'
#
loop_
_entity.id
_entity.type
_entity.pdbx_description
1 polymer ?
#
loop_
_entity_poly.entity_id
_entity_poly.type
_entity_poly.pdbx_seq_one_letter_code
_entity_poly.pdbx_strand_id
1 'polypeptide(L)'
;MNTYAVNESFECSPLEIELLQYQVPCKAGTPEMEEVIARLLWVSKEEGEWVGVSYKKLTDQIFEDIKKYRECRKKEAFLKEINQKNRLTFGLYGRIKKVEVDLPRWDELPFSLLFSKGVRPFEKGVIELLDKKWIELRKVGKETVLFPKKELIEHIRIAQGV
;
A
#
# COMPACT_ATOMS: atom_id res chain seq x y z
N MET A 1 -10.14 17.96 -1.33
CA MET A 1 -8.67 18.08 -1.51
C MET A 1 -8.05 17.60 -0.21
N ASN A 2 -7.36 16.46 -0.25
CA ASN A 2 -6.77 15.81 0.94
C ASN A 2 -5.25 15.59 0.74
N THR A 3 -4.70 16.29 -0.24
CA THR A 3 -3.29 16.39 -0.62
C THR A 3 -2.92 17.87 -0.55
N TYR A 4 -1.70 18.16 -0.10
CA TYR A 4 -1.26 19.49 0.24
C TYR A 4 0.13 19.72 -0.35
N ALA A 5 0.33 20.86 -1.00
CA ALA A 5 1.63 21.21 -1.58
C ALA A 5 2.72 21.24 -0.49
N VAL A 6 3.90 20.70 -0.82
CA VAL A 6 5.08 20.81 0.03
C VAL A 6 5.81 22.10 -0.36
N ASN A 7 6.21 22.91 0.63
CA ASN A 7 6.99 24.13 0.40
C ASN A 7 8.50 23.85 0.19
N GLU A 8 8.92 22.58 0.21
CA GLU A 8 10.30 22.15 0.09
C GLU A 8 10.60 21.70 -1.33
N SER A 9 11.73 22.13 -1.87
CA SER A 9 12.27 21.57 -3.12
C SER A 9 12.98 20.25 -2.83
N PHE A 10 12.67 19.23 -3.62
CA PHE A 10 13.27 17.90 -3.55
C PHE A 10 14.19 17.65 -4.75
N GLU A 11 15.21 16.81 -4.55
CA GLU A 11 16.24 16.53 -5.56
C GLU A 11 15.75 15.59 -6.68
N CYS A 12 14.70 14.80 -6.42
CA CYS A 12 14.12 13.90 -7.41
C CYS A 12 12.59 14.04 -7.46
N SER A 13 12.00 13.66 -8.59
CA SER A 13 10.56 13.59 -8.79
C SER A 13 10.01 12.26 -8.26
N PRO A 14 8.78 12.23 -7.68
CA PRO A 14 8.16 10.95 -7.30
C PRO A 14 7.95 10.02 -8.50
N LEU A 15 7.86 10.56 -9.72
CA LEU A 15 7.70 9.78 -10.95
C LEU A 15 8.96 9.01 -11.35
N GLU A 16 10.14 9.46 -10.92
CA GLU A 16 11.43 8.83 -11.22
C GLU A 16 11.72 7.61 -10.33
N ILE A 17 11.00 7.50 -9.20
CA ILE A 17 11.20 6.43 -8.23
C ILE A 17 10.41 5.21 -8.67
N GLU A 18 11.03 4.04 -8.77
CA GLU A 18 10.28 2.81 -9.02
C GLU A 18 9.45 2.42 -7.79
N LEU A 19 8.17 2.11 -8.01
CA LEU A 19 7.28 1.58 -6.98
C LEU A 19 6.74 0.25 -7.50
N LEU A 20 7.55 -0.80 -7.36
CA LEU A 20 7.18 -2.14 -7.75
C LEU A 20 6.42 -2.83 -6.62
N GLN A 21 5.46 -3.66 -7.00
CA GLN A 21 4.65 -4.41 -6.06
C GLN A 21 5.54 -5.31 -5.19
N TYR A 22 5.37 -5.24 -3.87
CA TYR A 22 6.21 -5.94 -2.87
C TYR A 22 7.67 -5.49 -2.79
N GLN A 23 8.10 -4.54 -3.63
CA GLN A 23 9.41 -3.95 -3.49
C GLN A 23 9.34 -2.75 -2.57
N VAL A 24 10.40 -2.69 -1.80
CA VAL A 24 10.58 -1.77 -0.71
C VAL A 24 11.24 -0.51 -1.29
N PRO A 25 10.56 0.64 -1.32
CA PRO A 25 11.10 1.82 -2.01
C PRO A 25 12.44 2.30 -1.43
N CYS A 26 12.76 2.02 -0.16
CA CYS A 26 13.97 2.60 0.44
C CYS A 26 14.81 1.74 1.39
N LYS A 27 14.34 0.55 1.80
CA LYS A 27 14.97 -0.26 2.86
C LYS A 27 15.19 0.52 4.18
N ALA A 28 14.30 1.47 4.51
CA ALA A 28 14.15 2.27 5.73
C ALA A 28 14.33 1.55 7.06
N GLY A 29 14.29 0.22 7.07
CA GLY A 29 14.75 -0.63 8.17
C GLY A 29 13.66 -1.51 8.77
N THR A 30 12.40 -1.06 8.79
CA THR A 30 11.26 -1.88 9.25
C THR A 30 10.22 -2.00 8.14
N PRO A 31 9.54 -3.16 8.04
CA PRO A 31 8.43 -3.32 7.13
C PRO A 31 7.31 -2.28 7.36
N GLU A 32 7.10 -1.85 8.61
CA GLU A 32 6.12 -0.83 8.98
C GLU A 32 6.43 0.57 8.43
N MET A 33 7.69 1.03 8.47
CA MET A 33 8.06 2.30 7.86
C MET A 33 7.83 2.28 6.34
N GLU A 34 8.18 1.16 5.71
CA GLU A 34 8.09 0.99 4.26
C GLU A 34 6.66 1.06 3.74
N GLU A 35 5.72 0.49 4.48
CA GLU A 35 4.30 0.62 4.22
C GLU A 35 3.87 2.09 4.10
N VAL A 36 4.31 2.92 5.04
CA VAL A 36 3.95 4.35 5.06
C VAL A 36 4.62 5.10 3.92
N ILE A 37 5.91 4.86 3.69
CA ILE A 37 6.69 5.50 2.63
C ILE A 37 6.09 5.18 1.26
N ALA A 38 5.78 3.92 1.03
CA ALA A 38 5.24 3.48 -0.24
C ALA A 38 3.83 4.04 -0.49
N ARG A 39 3.02 4.23 0.56
CA ARG A 39 1.73 4.94 0.47
C ARG A 39 1.86 6.42 0.17
N LEU A 40 2.81 7.10 0.81
CA LEU A 40 3.10 8.52 0.53
C LEU A 40 3.60 8.70 -0.91
N LEU A 41 4.49 7.81 -1.36
CA LEU A 41 5.00 7.79 -2.73
C LEU A 41 3.89 7.50 -3.74
N TRP A 42 3.01 6.53 -3.47
CA TRP A 42 1.88 6.23 -4.35
C TRP A 42 1.02 7.47 -4.60
N VAL A 43 0.61 8.16 -3.54
CA VAL A 43 -0.20 9.38 -3.67
C VAL A 43 0.58 10.49 -4.37
N SER A 44 1.87 10.65 -4.07
CA SER A 44 2.71 11.66 -4.74
C SER A 44 2.87 11.39 -6.23
N LYS A 45 2.94 10.11 -6.64
CA LYS A 45 2.94 9.73 -8.05
C LYS A 45 1.62 10.04 -8.74
N GLU A 46 0.48 9.79 -8.08
CA GLU A 46 -0.84 10.12 -8.63
C GLU A 46 -1.00 11.62 -8.88
N GLU A 47 -0.44 12.47 -8.00
CA GLU A 47 -0.47 13.93 -8.14
C GLU A 47 0.66 14.46 -9.06
N GLY A 48 1.66 13.64 -9.39
CA GLY A 48 2.81 14.01 -10.22
C GLY A 48 3.91 14.82 -9.50
N GLU A 49 3.71 15.14 -8.23
CA GLU A 49 4.64 15.90 -7.39
C GLU A 49 4.63 15.41 -5.94
N TRP A 50 5.67 15.75 -5.18
CA TRP A 50 5.69 15.43 -3.75
C TRP A 50 4.61 16.23 -3.01
N VAL A 51 3.75 15.53 -2.29
CA VAL A 51 2.64 16.12 -1.56
C VAL A 51 2.61 15.66 -0.10
N GLY A 52 2.13 16.53 0.78
CA GLY A 52 1.64 16.14 2.08
C GLY A 52 0.30 15.44 1.95
N VAL A 53 0.11 14.31 2.64
CA VAL A 53 -1.10 13.51 2.54
C VAL A 53 -1.85 13.48 3.87
N SER A 54 -3.15 13.71 3.81
CA SER A 54 -4.02 13.59 4.98
C SER A 54 -3.94 12.19 5.58
N TYR A 55 -3.70 12.11 6.89
CA TYR A 55 -3.68 10.86 7.64
C TYR A 55 -4.98 10.08 7.42
N LYS A 56 -6.11 10.79 7.41
CA LYS A 56 -7.43 10.21 7.17
C LYS A 56 -7.53 9.57 5.77
N LYS A 57 -7.03 10.27 4.72
CA LYS A 57 -7.01 9.72 3.35
C LYS A 57 -6.25 8.40 3.30
N LEU A 58 -5.07 8.33 3.94
CA LEU A 58 -4.28 7.10 3.98
C LEU A 58 -4.99 5.97 4.75
N THR A 59 -5.60 6.27 5.90
CA THR A 59 -6.35 5.25 6.66
C THR A 59 -7.59 4.77 5.92
N ASP A 60 -8.32 5.66 5.25
CA ASP A 60 -9.50 5.29 4.46
C ASP A 60 -9.10 4.36 3.29
N GLN A 61 -8.00 4.68 2.59
CA GLN A 61 -7.41 3.80 1.57
C GLN A 61 -7.05 2.42 2.15
N ILE A 62 -6.42 2.37 3.32
CA ILE A 62 -6.09 1.10 4.01
C ILE A 62 -7.35 0.28 4.29
N PHE A 63 -8.41 0.90 4.80
CA PHE A 63 -9.65 0.18 5.10
C PHE A 63 -10.32 -0.35 3.84
N GLU A 64 -10.31 0.40 2.75
CA GLU A 64 -10.79 -0.07 1.45
C GLU A 64 -9.97 -1.25 0.93
N ASP A 65 -8.64 -1.18 1.01
CA ASP A 65 -7.74 -2.27 0.61
C ASP A 65 -8.03 -3.55 1.41
N ILE A 66 -8.19 -3.42 2.73
CA ILE A 66 -8.53 -4.55 3.62
C ILE A 66 -9.90 -5.13 3.26
N LYS A 67 -10.88 -4.29 2.93
CA LYS A 67 -12.23 -4.74 2.54
C LYS A 67 -12.17 -5.51 1.23
N LYS A 68 -11.51 -4.96 0.21
CA LYS A 68 -11.29 -5.62 -1.09
C LYS A 68 -10.58 -6.96 -0.90
N TYR A 69 -9.54 -7.00 -0.07
CA TYR A 69 -8.82 -8.24 0.27
C TYR A 69 -9.74 -9.30 0.87
N ARG A 70 -10.55 -8.94 1.87
CA ARG A 70 -11.48 -9.88 2.53
C ARG A 70 -12.53 -10.43 1.57
N GLU A 71 -13.05 -9.59 0.68
CA GLU A 71 -14.02 -10.02 -0.33
C GLU A 71 -13.39 -10.99 -1.34
N CYS A 72 -12.16 -10.73 -1.78
CA CYS A 72 -11.42 -11.63 -2.67
C CYS A 72 -11.14 -12.98 -2.00
N ARG A 73 -10.70 -12.99 -0.74
CA ARG A 73 -10.46 -14.23 0.02
C ARG A 73 -11.73 -15.07 0.21
N LYS A 74 -12.88 -14.43 0.43
CA LYS A 74 -14.17 -15.14 0.50
C LYS A 74 -14.52 -15.79 -0.84
N LYS A 75 -14.35 -15.08 -1.96
CA LYS A 75 -14.60 -15.61 -3.30
C LYS A 75 -13.65 -16.77 -3.63
N GLU A 76 -12.36 -16.65 -3.32
CA GLU A 76 -11.38 -17.73 -3.48
C GLU A 76 -11.73 -18.97 -2.67
N ALA A 77 -12.09 -18.80 -1.39
CA ALA A 77 -12.46 -19.91 -0.53
C ALA A 77 -13.71 -20.63 -1.06
N PHE A 78 -14.72 -19.88 -1.49
CA PHE A 78 -15.92 -20.40 -2.10
C PHE A 78 -15.63 -21.18 -3.40
N LEU A 79 -14.77 -20.65 -4.27
CA LEU A 79 -14.35 -21.32 -5.50
C LEU A 79 -13.53 -22.59 -5.22
N LYS A 80 -12.65 -22.57 -4.22
CA LYS A 80 -11.93 -23.76 -3.76
C LYS A 80 -12.90 -24.83 -3.26
N GLU A 81 -13.91 -24.45 -2.49
CA GLU A 81 -14.93 -25.37 -2.00
C GLU A 81 -15.76 -25.97 -3.15
N ILE A 82 -16.19 -25.15 -4.11
CA ILE A 82 -16.90 -25.62 -5.33
C ILE A 82 -16.03 -26.59 -6.12
N ASN A 83 -14.77 -26.23 -6.39
CA ASN A 83 -13.88 -27.09 -7.16
C ASN A 83 -13.53 -28.39 -6.42
N GLN A 84 -13.42 -28.35 -5.09
CA GLN A 84 -13.22 -29.55 -4.26
C GLN A 84 -14.46 -30.45 -4.28
N LYS A 85 -15.67 -29.88 -4.13
CA LYS A 85 -16.93 -30.60 -4.27
C LYS A 85 -17.06 -31.21 -5.68
N ASN A 86 -16.86 -30.42 -6.73
CA ASN A 86 -16.90 -30.89 -8.11
C ASN A 86 -15.88 -32.01 -8.38
N ARG A 87 -14.67 -31.94 -7.80
CA ARG A 87 -13.68 -33.02 -7.88
C ARG A 87 -14.17 -34.30 -7.21
N LEU A 88 -14.83 -34.20 -6.06
CA LEU A 88 -15.38 -35.36 -5.34
C LEU A 88 -16.61 -35.94 -6.04
N THR A 89 -17.50 -35.10 -6.57
CA THR A 89 -18.77 -35.51 -7.19
C THR A 89 -18.58 -36.01 -8.63
N PHE A 90 -17.71 -35.38 -9.42
CA PHE A 90 -17.48 -35.73 -10.84
C PHE A 90 -16.22 -36.56 -11.07
N GLY A 91 -15.36 -36.71 -10.06
CA GLY A 91 -14.24 -37.67 -10.08
C GLY A 91 -14.68 -39.13 -10.27
N LEU A 92 -15.96 -39.44 -10.01
CA LEU A 92 -16.57 -40.75 -10.26
C LEU A 92 -17.24 -40.90 -11.65
N TYR A 93 -17.58 -39.81 -12.36
CA TYR A 93 -18.47 -39.85 -13.54
C TYR A 93 -17.92 -39.17 -14.81
N GLY A 94 -16.69 -38.65 -14.80
CA GLY A 94 -15.98 -38.20 -16.00
C GLY A 94 -15.98 -36.68 -16.24
N ARG A 95 -14.84 -36.20 -16.77
CA ARG A 95 -14.43 -34.83 -17.16
C ARG A 95 -14.88 -33.69 -16.23
N ILE A 96 -14.02 -33.38 -15.27
CA ILE A 96 -14.08 -32.16 -14.44
C ILE A 96 -13.85 -30.94 -15.34
N LYS A 97 -14.87 -30.10 -15.56
CA LYS A 97 -14.68 -28.70 -15.97
C LYS A 97 -14.36 -27.89 -14.71
N LYS A 98 -13.08 -27.53 -14.54
CA LYS A 98 -12.66 -26.60 -13.50
C LYS A 98 -13.39 -25.28 -13.73
N VAL A 99 -14.06 -24.76 -12.70
CA VAL A 99 -14.68 -23.44 -12.79
C VAL A 99 -13.55 -22.44 -12.64
N GLU A 100 -13.19 -21.81 -13.75
CA GLU A 100 -12.26 -20.69 -13.78
C GLU A 100 -13.08 -19.40 -13.84
N VAL A 101 -13.04 -18.67 -12.73
CA VAL A 101 -13.57 -17.31 -12.66
C VAL A 101 -12.36 -16.39 -12.70
N ASP A 102 -12.45 -15.33 -13.49
CA ASP A 102 -11.45 -14.27 -13.49
C ASP A 102 -11.54 -13.56 -12.13
N LEU A 103 -10.61 -13.90 -11.24
CA LEU A 103 -10.47 -13.24 -9.95
C LEU A 103 -9.66 -11.97 -10.18
N PRO A 104 -9.98 -10.85 -9.50
CA PRO A 104 -9.09 -9.69 -9.52
C PRO A 104 -7.68 -10.16 -9.15
N ARG A 105 -6.73 -9.87 -10.03
CA ARG A 105 -5.36 -10.30 -9.82
C ARG A 105 -4.80 -9.54 -8.63
N TRP A 106 -4.20 -10.28 -7.70
CA TRP A 106 -3.56 -9.77 -6.49
C TRP A 106 -2.49 -8.72 -6.80
N ASP A 107 -2.03 -8.73 -8.04
CA ASP A 107 -1.05 -7.88 -8.72
C ASP A 107 -1.32 -6.37 -8.57
N GLU A 108 -2.54 -5.99 -8.15
CA GLU A 108 -2.97 -4.59 -8.00
C GLU A 108 -2.89 -4.04 -6.57
N LEU A 109 -2.59 -4.88 -5.57
CA LEU A 109 -2.54 -4.44 -4.16
C LEU A 109 -1.09 -4.18 -3.72
N PRO A 110 -0.72 -2.92 -3.38
CA PRO A 110 0.68 -2.55 -3.24
C PRO A 110 1.35 -2.97 -1.91
N PHE A 111 0.60 -3.50 -0.92
CA PHE A 111 1.04 -3.46 0.48
C PHE A 111 0.71 -4.69 1.34
N SER A 112 1.71 -5.48 1.74
CA SER A 112 1.51 -6.85 2.26
C SER A 112 1.22 -6.97 3.76
N LEU A 113 1.65 -6.01 4.60
CA LEU A 113 1.57 -6.16 6.07
C LEU A 113 0.16 -5.95 6.60
N LEU A 114 -0.59 -5.05 5.97
CA LEU A 114 -1.93 -4.66 6.41
C LEU A 114 -2.94 -5.80 6.34
N PHE A 115 -2.76 -6.71 5.38
CA PHE A 115 -3.63 -7.88 5.23
C PHE A 115 -3.51 -8.87 6.38
N SER A 116 -2.37 -8.87 7.08
CA SER A 116 -2.12 -9.75 8.22
C SER A 116 -2.46 -9.09 9.57
N LYS A 117 -2.29 -7.77 9.70
CA LYS A 117 -2.30 -7.06 11.00
C LYS A 117 -3.21 -5.83 11.06
N GLY A 118 -3.96 -5.52 10.01
CA GLY A 118 -4.86 -4.36 9.95
C GLY A 118 -4.09 -3.04 9.87
N VAL A 119 -4.63 -1.96 10.48
CA VAL A 119 -4.04 -0.60 10.47
C VAL A 119 -2.83 -0.44 11.40
N ARG A 120 -2.66 -1.29 12.41
CA ARG A 120 -1.58 -1.15 13.42
C ARG A 120 -0.15 -1.02 12.83
N PRO A 121 0.24 -1.79 11.81
CA PRO A 121 1.55 -1.62 11.16
C PRO A 121 1.75 -0.22 10.58
N PHE A 122 0.71 0.38 10.00
CA PHE A 122 0.77 1.74 9.47
C PHE A 122 0.95 2.77 10.60
N GLU A 123 0.16 2.67 11.68
CA GLU A 123 0.31 3.55 12.86
C GLU A 123 1.72 3.49 13.44
N LYS A 124 2.26 2.27 13.59
CA LYS A 124 3.63 2.06 14.07
C LYS A 124 4.66 2.65 13.11
N GLY A 125 4.52 2.45 11.81
CA GLY A 125 5.41 3.02 10.79
C GLY A 125 5.42 4.55 10.82
N VAL A 126 4.25 5.18 11.03
CA VAL A 126 4.15 6.64 11.16
C VAL A 126 4.94 7.13 12.37
N ILE A 127 4.80 6.46 13.52
CA ILE A 127 5.55 6.80 14.74
C ILE A 127 7.07 6.66 14.49
N GLU A 128 7.50 5.54 13.90
CA GLU A 128 8.93 5.29 13.62
C GLU A 128 9.52 6.33 12.66
N LEU A 129 8.78 6.77 11.64
CA LEU A 129 9.21 7.82 10.73
C LEU A 129 9.27 9.21 11.38
N LEU A 130 8.37 9.50 12.32
CA LEU A 130 8.40 10.73 13.10
C LEU A 130 9.61 10.76 14.04
N ASP A 131 9.92 9.63 14.68
CA ASP A 131 11.09 9.50 15.55
C ASP A 131 12.39 9.72 14.76
N LYS A 132 12.45 9.21 13.52
CA LYS A 132 13.55 9.48 12.58
C LYS A 132 13.54 10.89 11.96
N LYS A 133 12.49 11.67 12.20
CA LYS A 133 12.24 12.99 11.59
C LYS A 133 12.20 12.96 10.06
N TRP A 134 11.86 11.81 9.47
CA TRP A 134 11.75 11.63 8.01
C TRP A 134 10.43 12.15 7.45
N ILE A 135 9.43 12.27 8.32
CA ILE A 135 8.17 12.93 8.03
C ILE A 135 7.87 13.99 9.08
N GLU A 136 6.96 14.89 8.75
CA GLU A 136 6.40 15.87 9.67
C GLU A 136 4.88 15.75 9.72
N LEU A 137 4.31 15.83 10.92
CA LEU A 137 2.88 15.98 11.11
C LEU A 137 2.53 17.46 11.25
N ARG A 138 1.71 17.99 10.34
CA ARG A 138 1.16 19.35 10.44
C ARG A 138 -0.36 19.30 10.48
N LYS A 139 -0.95 20.20 11.25
CA LYS A 139 -2.39 20.47 11.17
C LYS A 139 -2.65 21.49 10.08
N VAL A 140 -3.44 21.11 9.08
CA VAL A 140 -3.90 22.02 8.02
C VAL A 140 -5.42 22.11 8.12
N GLY A 141 -5.91 23.21 8.70
CA GLY A 141 -7.32 23.34 9.07
C GLY A 141 -7.73 22.30 10.11
N LYS A 142 -8.67 21.41 9.75
CA LYS A 142 -9.15 20.31 10.60
C LYS A 142 -8.43 18.98 10.35
N GLU A 143 -7.55 18.94 9.36
CA GLU A 143 -6.88 17.71 8.95
C GLU A 143 -5.49 17.58 9.58
N THR A 144 -5.11 16.33 9.83
CA THR A 144 -3.76 15.96 10.24
C THR A 144 -3.06 15.42 9.00
N VAL A 145 -1.97 16.06 8.60
CA VAL A 145 -1.31 15.84 7.31
C VAL A 145 0.13 15.40 7.54
N LEU A 146 0.53 14.35 6.85
CA LEU A 146 1.88 13.79 6.84
C LEU A 146 2.65 14.41 5.67
N PHE A 147 3.67 15.20 5.96
CA PHE A 147 4.55 15.80 4.97
C PHE A 147 5.86 15.00 4.90
N PRO A 148 6.28 14.54 3.71
CA PRO A 148 7.62 13.98 3.55
C PRO A 148 8.66 15.08 3.76
N LYS A 149 9.80 14.75 4.36
CA LYS A 149 10.95 15.66 4.47
C LYS A 149 12.06 15.28 3.51
N LYS A 150 12.99 16.21 3.28
CA LYS A 150 14.16 16.00 2.42
C LYS A 150 14.95 14.74 2.77
N GLU A 151 15.13 14.45 4.06
CA GLU A 151 15.88 13.28 4.52
C GLU A 151 15.25 11.96 4.06
N LEU A 152 13.91 11.89 4.03
CA LEU A 152 13.20 10.73 3.49
C LEU A 152 13.45 10.60 1.99
N ILE A 153 13.31 11.71 1.25
CA ILE A 153 13.42 11.69 -0.20
C ILE A 153 14.85 11.35 -0.62
N GLU A 154 15.86 11.89 0.04
CA GLU A 154 17.26 11.54 -0.15
C GLU A 154 17.52 10.06 0.11
N HIS A 155 16.91 9.49 1.16
CA HIS A 155 17.04 8.07 1.45
C HIS A 155 16.43 7.18 0.36
N ILE A 156 15.25 7.53 -0.13
CA ILE A 156 14.60 6.82 -1.25
C ILE A 156 15.47 6.93 -2.51
N ARG A 157 15.97 8.13 -2.80
CA ARG A 157 16.81 8.42 -3.95
C ARG A 157 18.07 7.54 -3.96
N ILE A 158 18.81 7.53 -2.85
CA ILE A 158 20.03 6.71 -2.70
C ILE A 158 19.71 5.21 -2.84
N ALA A 159 18.61 4.75 -2.24
CA ALA A 159 18.23 3.34 -2.27
C ALA A 159 17.85 2.84 -3.67
N GLN A 160 17.28 3.72 -4.49
CA GLN A 160 16.83 3.42 -5.86
C GLN A 160 17.87 3.77 -6.93
N GLY A 161 18.96 4.47 -6.56
CA GLY A 161 20.01 4.87 -7.49
C GLY A 161 19.57 5.98 -8.46
N VAL A 162 18.68 6.86 -8.02
CA VAL A 162 18.14 7.99 -8.79
C VAL A 162 18.89 9.30 -8.47
#